data_AF-A0A5D3G210-F1
#
_entry.id   AF-A0A5D3G210-F1
#
_cell.length_a   1.000
_cell.length_b   1.000
_cell.length_c   1.000
_cell.angle_alpha   90.00
_cell.angle_beta   90.00
_cell.angle_gamma   90.00
#
_symmetry.space_group_name_H-M   'P 1'
#
loop_
_entity.id
_entity.type
_entity.pdbx_description
1 polymer ?
#
loop_
_entity_poly.entity_id
_entity_poly.type
_entity_poly.pdbx_seq_one_letter_code
_entity_poly.pdbx_strand_id
1 'polypeptide(L)'
;MTSNKVDTTLPHSARAYGWMLGLKDNFSADREFLLNLLPNFPECLDISRQNRQFLYRAVSSQPVAVLYLSVGHHLKDDPGGGLAGARDTLHAVIDHAATGSHIAASQVVCDDPVRGLAFGSAIDAAGIPWQSRTPEEFTALLDGLTPLDPGLVNLKEWRPDPAQPQLPSVDPALKPFEGRAQGSNLYEYSGVLML
;
A
#
# COMPACT_ATOMS: atom_id res chain seq x y z
N MET A 1 -24.76 3.83 -8.06
CA MET A 1 -23.92 2.67 -8.44
C MET A 1 -24.18 1.58 -7.43
N THR A 2 -24.70 0.44 -7.85
CA THR A 2 -24.82 -0.73 -6.96
C THR A 2 -23.40 -1.18 -6.62
N SER A 3 -23.02 -1.07 -5.35
CA SER A 3 -21.79 -1.69 -4.84
C SER A 3 -21.83 -3.17 -5.24
N ASN A 4 -20.89 -3.60 -6.09
CA ASN A 4 -20.64 -5.02 -6.35
C ASN A 4 -20.09 -5.61 -5.05
N LYS A 5 -20.99 -5.93 -4.12
CA LYS A 5 -20.63 -6.60 -2.88
C LYS A 5 -20.01 -7.94 -3.23
N VAL A 6 -18.91 -8.26 -2.55
CA VAL A 6 -18.29 -9.58 -2.63
C VAL A 6 -19.33 -10.62 -2.21
N ASP A 7 -19.66 -11.55 -3.10
CA ASP A 7 -20.52 -12.68 -2.76
C ASP A 7 -19.73 -13.66 -1.88
N THR A 8 -20.13 -13.74 -0.61
CA THR A 8 -19.49 -14.59 0.40
C THR A 8 -20.16 -15.95 0.52
N THR A 9 -21.23 -16.21 -0.26
CA THR A 9 -22.03 -17.44 -0.20
C THR A 9 -21.56 -18.49 -1.21
N LEU A 10 -20.85 -18.08 -2.25
CA LEU A 10 -20.21 -18.96 -3.23
C LEU A 10 -18.70 -19.02 -3.01
N PRO A 11 -18.02 -20.17 -3.22
CA PRO A 11 -16.58 -20.26 -3.11
C PRO A 11 -15.87 -19.43 -4.20
N HIS A 12 -14.70 -18.88 -3.88
CA HIS A 12 -13.85 -18.14 -4.81
C HIS A 12 -12.42 -18.68 -4.77
N SER A 13 -11.83 -18.91 -5.95
CA SER A 13 -10.51 -19.56 -6.09
C SER A 13 -9.42 -18.87 -5.28
N ALA A 14 -9.33 -17.53 -5.33
CA ALA A 14 -8.35 -16.76 -4.58
C ALA A 14 -8.48 -16.92 -3.06
N ARG A 15 -9.71 -16.99 -2.52
CA ARG A 15 -9.97 -17.13 -1.08
C ARG A 15 -9.69 -18.56 -0.60
N ALA A 16 -10.10 -19.55 -1.39
CA ALA A 16 -9.76 -20.95 -1.16
C ALA A 16 -8.23 -21.16 -1.17
N TYR A 17 -7.54 -20.64 -2.18
CA TYR A 17 -6.07 -20.64 -2.25
C TYR A 17 -5.44 -19.96 -1.03
N GLY A 18 -5.95 -18.80 -0.64
CA GLY A 18 -5.53 -18.09 0.57
C GLY A 18 -5.66 -18.94 1.82
N TRP A 19 -6.78 -19.65 2.00
CA TRP A 19 -6.97 -20.52 3.17
C TRP A 19 -5.97 -21.69 3.20
N MET A 20 -5.66 -22.31 2.05
CA MET A 20 -4.61 -23.35 1.95
C MET A 20 -3.20 -22.82 2.27
N LEU A 21 -2.97 -21.52 2.10
CA LEU A 21 -1.75 -20.85 2.54
C LEU A 21 -1.76 -20.44 4.02
N GLY A 22 -2.90 -20.59 4.72
CA GLY A 22 -3.10 -20.15 6.10
C GLY A 22 -3.53 -18.69 6.25
N LEU A 23 -3.93 -18.03 5.16
CA LEU A 23 -4.44 -16.65 5.19
C LEU A 23 -5.87 -16.59 5.75
N LYS A 24 -6.26 -15.42 6.25
CA LYS A 24 -7.54 -15.20 6.94
C LYS A 24 -8.67 -14.70 6.03
N ASP A 25 -8.35 -14.22 4.84
CA ASP A 25 -9.30 -13.64 3.89
C ASP A 25 -10.08 -14.73 3.13
N ASN A 26 -10.94 -15.44 3.86
CA ASN A 26 -11.82 -16.49 3.35
C ASN A 26 -13.11 -16.60 4.17
N PHE A 27 -14.18 -17.07 3.54
CA PHE A 27 -15.48 -17.28 4.15
C PHE A 27 -15.78 -18.77 4.33
N SER A 28 -16.89 -19.09 5.02
CA SER A 28 -17.31 -20.47 5.24
C SER A 28 -17.46 -21.25 3.93
N ALA A 29 -18.04 -20.63 2.89
CA ALA A 29 -18.22 -21.25 1.57
C ALA A 29 -16.89 -21.74 0.95
N ASP A 30 -15.80 -20.98 1.09
CA ASP A 30 -14.49 -21.37 0.57
C ASP A 30 -13.90 -22.56 1.33
N ARG A 31 -14.06 -22.56 2.66
CA ARG A 31 -13.56 -23.63 3.54
C ARG A 31 -14.35 -24.92 3.36
N GLU A 32 -15.68 -24.84 3.32
CA GLU A 32 -16.56 -25.98 3.07
C GLU A 32 -16.29 -26.61 1.72
N PHE A 33 -16.11 -25.79 0.68
CA PHE A 33 -15.69 -26.25 -0.63
C PHE A 33 -14.38 -27.06 -0.56
N LEU A 34 -13.34 -26.52 0.08
CA LEU A 34 -12.06 -27.22 0.20
C LEU A 34 -12.12 -28.47 1.08
N LEU A 35 -12.88 -28.44 2.18
CA LEU A 35 -13.10 -29.61 3.03
C LEU A 35 -13.80 -30.76 2.29
N ASN A 36 -14.62 -30.45 1.28
CA ASN A 36 -15.23 -31.45 0.40
C ASN A 36 -14.31 -31.91 -0.74
N LEU A 37 -13.44 -31.02 -1.24
CA LEU A 37 -12.52 -31.29 -2.35
C LEU A 37 -11.29 -32.11 -1.91
N LEU A 38 -10.63 -31.70 -0.82
CA LEU A 38 -9.33 -32.22 -0.39
C LEU A 38 -9.31 -33.72 -0.06
N PRO A 39 -10.40 -34.37 0.45
CA PRO A 39 -10.40 -35.82 0.61
C PRO A 39 -10.20 -36.60 -0.70
N ASN A 40 -10.61 -36.02 -1.84
CA ASN A 40 -10.44 -36.63 -3.16
C ASN A 40 -9.19 -36.13 -3.90
N PHE A 41 -8.69 -34.95 -3.55
CA PHE A 41 -7.53 -34.29 -4.18
C PHE A 41 -6.60 -33.68 -3.13
N PRO A 42 -5.98 -34.49 -2.25
CA PRO A 42 -5.17 -33.97 -1.14
C PRO A 42 -3.94 -33.18 -1.62
N GLU A 43 -3.45 -33.46 -2.82
CA GLU A 43 -2.29 -32.80 -3.44
C GLU A 43 -2.52 -31.30 -3.66
N CYS A 44 -3.78 -30.85 -3.74
CA CYS A 44 -4.10 -29.43 -3.92
C CYS A 44 -3.47 -28.52 -2.85
N LEU A 45 -3.36 -29.01 -1.60
CA LEU A 45 -2.73 -28.26 -0.51
C LEU A 45 -1.24 -28.06 -0.79
N ASP A 46 -0.52 -29.15 -1.08
CA ASP A 46 0.92 -29.13 -1.35
C ASP A 46 1.23 -28.33 -2.62
N ILE A 47 0.48 -28.55 -3.69
CA ILE A 47 0.61 -27.78 -4.95
C ILE A 47 0.45 -26.29 -4.68
N SER A 48 -0.56 -25.90 -3.88
CA SER A 48 -0.80 -24.49 -3.59
C SER A 48 0.37 -23.83 -2.85
N ARG A 49 0.91 -24.55 -1.86
CA ARG A 49 2.05 -24.10 -1.05
C ARG A 49 3.35 -24.09 -1.87
N GLN A 50 3.60 -25.11 -2.68
CA GLN A 50 4.74 -25.19 -3.59
C GLN A 50 4.70 -24.08 -4.64
N ASN A 51 3.52 -23.76 -5.18
CA ASN A 51 3.34 -22.64 -6.08
C ASN A 51 3.72 -21.31 -5.41
N ARG A 52 3.32 -21.10 -4.14
CA ARG A 52 3.71 -19.90 -3.39
C ARG A 52 5.22 -19.86 -3.13
N GLN A 53 5.83 -20.98 -2.78
CA GLN A 53 7.28 -21.07 -2.60
C GLN A 53 8.04 -20.85 -3.91
N PHE A 54 7.52 -21.34 -5.04
CA PHE A 54 8.10 -21.07 -6.36
C PHE A 54 8.07 -19.58 -6.68
N LEU A 55 6.95 -18.89 -6.44
CA LEU A 55 6.86 -17.45 -6.60
C LEU A 55 7.99 -16.75 -5.84
N TYR A 56 8.17 -17.07 -4.54
CA TYR A 56 9.25 -16.50 -3.75
C TYR A 56 10.62 -16.72 -4.40
N ARG A 57 10.96 -17.95 -4.81
CA ARG A 57 12.26 -18.23 -5.45
C ARG A 57 12.43 -17.53 -6.80
N ALA A 58 11.36 -17.42 -7.57
CA ALA A 58 11.37 -16.82 -8.89
C ALA A 58 11.63 -15.30 -8.82
N VAL A 59 11.08 -14.63 -7.80
CA VAL A 59 11.22 -13.17 -7.65
C VAL A 59 12.36 -12.76 -6.71
N SER A 60 12.78 -13.60 -5.76
CA SER A 60 13.73 -13.20 -4.70
C SER A 60 15.12 -12.80 -5.20
N SER A 61 15.49 -13.18 -6.43
CA SER A 61 16.79 -12.84 -7.02
C SER A 61 16.71 -11.84 -8.17
N GLN A 62 15.51 -11.41 -8.55
CA GLN A 62 15.30 -10.49 -9.67
C GLN A 62 14.96 -9.09 -9.13
N PRO A 63 15.52 -8.02 -9.71
CA PRO A 63 15.07 -6.67 -9.43
C PRO A 63 13.57 -6.52 -9.70
N VAL A 64 12.85 -5.92 -8.77
CA VAL A 64 11.41 -5.66 -8.87
C VAL A 64 11.10 -4.18 -8.68
N ALA A 65 9.91 -3.77 -9.11
CA ALA A 65 9.32 -2.49 -8.71
C ALA A 65 8.32 -2.72 -7.57
N VAL A 66 8.59 -2.14 -6.40
CA VAL A 66 7.68 -2.13 -5.25
C VAL A 66 6.89 -0.81 -5.27
N LEU A 67 5.56 -0.91 -5.19
CA LEU A 67 4.67 0.25 -5.23
C LEU A 67 4.02 0.44 -3.85
N TYR A 68 4.46 1.48 -3.15
CA TYR A 68 3.85 1.98 -1.92
C TYR A 68 3.20 3.35 -2.19
N LEU A 69 2.16 3.34 -3.01
CA LEU A 69 1.45 4.55 -3.42
C LEU A 69 0.23 4.77 -2.52
N SER A 70 0.24 5.89 -1.79
CA SER A 70 -0.81 6.32 -0.86
C SER A 70 -1.15 5.27 0.21
N VAL A 71 -0.12 4.64 0.77
CA VAL A 71 -0.26 3.66 1.86
C VAL A 71 0.43 4.06 3.16
N GLY A 72 1.50 4.86 3.10
CA GLY A 72 2.35 5.14 4.27
C GLY A 72 1.58 5.79 5.44
N HIS A 73 0.59 6.62 5.13
CA HIS A 73 -0.24 7.30 6.13
C HIS A 73 -1.28 6.39 6.78
N HIS A 74 -1.51 5.18 6.26
CA HIS A 74 -2.34 4.17 6.92
C HIS A 74 -1.54 3.29 7.89
N LEU A 75 -0.20 3.36 7.82
CA LEU A 75 0.71 2.64 8.70
C LEU A 75 1.04 3.55 9.89
N LYS A 76 0.53 3.19 11.07
CA LYS A 76 0.78 3.94 12.30
C LYS A 76 2.14 3.55 12.91
N ASP A 77 2.76 4.52 13.53
CA ASP A 77 3.92 4.34 14.39
C ASP A 77 3.55 3.59 15.67
N ASP A 78 4.56 3.10 16.40
CA ASP A 78 4.33 2.37 17.64
C ASP A 78 3.78 3.28 18.74
N PRO A 79 2.88 2.79 19.62
CA PRO A 79 2.32 3.58 20.72
C PRO A 79 3.37 4.11 21.72
N GLY A 80 4.56 3.50 21.75
CA GLY A 80 5.68 3.90 22.62
C GLY A 80 6.51 5.09 22.11
N GLY A 81 6.19 5.60 20.92
CA GLY A 81 6.96 6.63 20.22
C GLY A 81 8.07 6.04 19.34
N GLY A 82 8.29 6.66 18.18
CA GLY A 82 9.26 6.21 17.18
C GLY A 82 8.63 5.54 15.96
N LEU A 83 9.39 5.45 14.88
CA LEU A 83 8.90 5.06 13.55
C LEU A 83 8.72 3.54 13.36
N ALA A 84 9.03 2.71 14.35
CA ALA A 84 9.18 1.25 14.18
C ALA A 84 7.94 0.57 13.58
N GLY A 85 6.71 0.86 14.04
CA GLY A 85 5.52 0.24 13.47
C GLY A 85 5.36 0.42 11.94
N ALA A 86 5.45 1.66 11.46
CA ALA A 86 5.34 1.94 10.03
C ALA A 86 6.60 1.54 9.26
N ARG A 87 7.78 1.80 9.83
CA ARG A 87 9.08 1.45 9.24
C ARG A 87 9.18 -0.06 9.06
N ASP A 88 8.92 -0.86 10.08
CA ASP A 88 9.01 -2.31 10.03
C ASP A 88 8.05 -2.89 8.99
N THR A 89 6.86 -2.30 8.85
CA THR A 89 5.89 -2.73 7.83
C THR A 89 6.39 -2.44 6.41
N LEU A 90 6.96 -1.26 6.16
CA LEU A 90 7.54 -0.92 4.86
C LEU A 90 8.79 -1.78 4.57
N HIS A 91 9.67 -1.90 5.57
CA HIS A 91 10.93 -2.62 5.46
C HIS A 91 10.76 -4.14 5.39
N ALA A 92 9.65 -4.69 5.87
CA ALA A 92 9.33 -6.11 5.67
C ALA A 92 9.30 -6.51 4.18
N VAL A 93 8.98 -5.59 3.27
CA VAL A 93 9.06 -5.83 1.82
C VAL A 93 10.38 -5.30 1.24
N ILE A 94 10.80 -4.10 1.62
CA ILE A 94 12.01 -3.46 1.08
C ILE A 94 13.24 -4.33 1.35
N ASP A 95 13.41 -4.83 2.57
CA ASP A 95 14.59 -5.60 2.98
C ASP A 95 14.65 -6.99 2.32
N HIS A 96 13.54 -7.46 1.73
CA HIS A 96 13.47 -8.72 0.98
C HIS A 96 13.59 -8.53 -0.55
N ALA A 97 13.58 -7.29 -1.04
CA ALA A 97 13.73 -7.01 -2.46
C ALA A 97 15.20 -7.15 -2.89
N ALA A 98 15.43 -7.68 -4.09
CA ALA A 98 16.77 -7.89 -4.61
C ALA A 98 17.47 -6.55 -4.92
N THR A 99 18.80 -6.49 -4.82
CA THR A 99 19.59 -5.32 -5.25
C THR A 99 19.23 -4.88 -6.67
N GLY A 100 19.12 -3.57 -6.90
CA GLY A 100 18.63 -3.01 -8.16
C GLY A 100 17.10 -2.89 -8.26
N SER A 101 16.37 -3.36 -7.25
CA SER A 101 14.93 -3.09 -7.14
C SER A 101 14.66 -1.61 -6.90
N HIS A 102 13.49 -1.17 -7.33
CA HIS A 102 13.02 0.21 -7.20
C HIS A 102 11.78 0.26 -6.33
N ILE A 103 11.69 1.28 -5.48
CA ILE A 103 10.59 1.51 -4.56
C ILE A 103 9.97 2.85 -4.94
N ALA A 104 8.77 2.83 -5.51
CA ALA A 104 7.96 4.03 -5.67
C ALA A 104 7.11 4.21 -4.40
N ALA A 105 7.40 5.25 -3.62
CA ALA A 105 6.73 5.51 -2.35
C ALA A 105 6.02 6.86 -2.39
N SER A 106 4.82 6.93 -1.82
CA SER A 106 4.11 8.18 -1.59
C SER A 106 3.34 8.17 -0.28
N GLN A 107 3.23 9.34 0.33
CA GLN A 107 2.41 9.58 1.50
C GLN A 107 1.90 11.02 1.51
N VAL A 108 0.65 11.21 1.93
CA VAL A 108 0.19 12.53 2.41
C VAL A 108 1.03 12.99 3.60
N VAL A 109 1.75 14.08 3.43
CA VAL A 109 2.55 14.75 4.46
C VAL A 109 2.00 16.13 4.76
N CYS A 110 2.38 16.69 5.91
CA CYS A 110 2.12 18.07 6.23
C CYS A 110 3.35 18.78 6.81
N ASP A 111 3.75 19.92 6.24
CA ASP A 111 4.88 20.70 6.77
C ASP A 111 4.55 21.36 8.13
N ASP A 112 3.26 21.51 8.45
CA ASP A 112 2.77 21.99 9.74
C ASP A 112 2.29 20.79 10.58
N PRO A 113 3.04 20.36 11.60
CA PRO A 113 2.67 19.20 12.41
C PRO A 113 1.32 19.33 13.13
N VAL A 114 0.94 20.54 13.53
CA VAL A 114 -0.34 20.78 14.22
C VAL A 114 -1.50 20.58 13.25
N ARG A 115 -1.37 21.11 12.03
CA ARG A 115 -2.35 20.89 10.96
C ARG A 115 -2.38 19.43 10.52
N GLY A 116 -1.22 18.79 10.39
CA GLY A 116 -1.10 17.38 10.04
C GLY A 116 -1.79 16.47 11.05
N LEU A 117 -1.60 16.73 12.35
CA LEU A 117 -2.28 16.03 13.44
C LEU A 117 -3.80 16.25 13.38
N ALA A 118 -4.26 17.49 13.24
CA ALA A 118 -5.69 17.80 13.15
C ALA A 118 -6.36 17.08 11.95
N PHE A 119 -5.71 17.07 10.79
CA PHE A 119 -6.18 16.35 9.61
C PHE A 119 -6.23 14.83 9.85
N GLY A 120 -5.16 14.26 10.43
CA GLY A 120 -5.09 12.84 10.71
C GLY A 120 -6.14 12.40 11.74
N SER A 121 -6.32 13.15 12.83
CA SER A 121 -7.35 12.87 13.84
C SER A 121 -8.77 12.92 13.26
N ALA A 122 -9.05 13.82 12.32
CA ALA A 122 -10.36 13.89 11.68
C ALA A 122 -10.66 12.63 10.82
N ILE A 123 -9.66 12.11 10.11
CA ILE A 123 -9.79 10.88 9.32
C ILE A 123 -9.88 9.65 10.24
N ASP A 124 -9.04 9.58 11.28
CA ASP A 124 -9.04 8.47 12.23
C ASP A 124 -10.36 8.37 13.00
N ALA A 125 -10.96 9.51 13.37
CA ALA A 125 -12.28 9.56 13.98
C ALA A 125 -13.40 9.05 13.06
N ALA A 126 -13.19 9.05 11.74
CA ALA A 126 -14.08 8.44 10.77
C ALA A 126 -13.85 6.91 10.59
N GLY A 127 -12.94 6.33 11.38
CA GLY A 127 -12.64 4.89 11.37
C GLY A 127 -11.61 4.45 10.32
N ILE A 128 -10.91 5.40 9.69
CA ILE A 128 -9.86 5.12 8.72
C ILE A 128 -8.51 5.33 9.41
N PRO A 129 -7.70 4.28 9.64
CA PRO A 129 -6.39 4.44 10.25
C PRO A 129 -5.57 5.49 9.49
N TRP A 130 -5.17 6.55 10.18
CA TRP A 130 -4.43 7.64 9.56
C TRP A 130 -3.38 8.24 10.47
N GLN A 131 -2.19 8.50 9.91
CA GLN A 131 -1.13 9.27 10.52
C GLN A 131 -0.45 10.14 9.47
N SER A 132 -0.60 11.46 9.62
CA SER A 132 0.18 12.44 8.86
C SER A 132 1.57 12.55 9.48
N ARG A 133 2.59 12.66 8.63
CA ARG A 133 3.98 12.94 9.04
C ARG A 133 4.50 14.18 8.32
N THR A 134 5.61 14.74 8.78
CA THR A 134 6.35 15.74 7.98
C THR A 134 7.08 15.05 6.81
N PRO A 135 7.53 15.80 5.78
CA PRO A 135 8.37 15.25 4.72
C PRO A 135 9.63 14.57 5.25
N GLU A 136 10.25 15.11 6.29
CA GLU A 136 11.47 14.57 6.91
C GLU A 136 11.19 13.24 7.61
N GLU A 137 10.12 13.17 8.40
CA GLU A 137 9.69 11.94 9.08
C GLU A 137 9.35 10.83 8.08
N PHE A 138 8.67 11.15 6.97
CA PHE A 138 8.41 10.18 5.92
C PHE A 138 9.70 9.75 5.20
N THR A 139 10.62 10.67 4.94
CA THR A 139 11.92 10.34 4.34
C THR A 139 12.72 9.39 5.23
N ALA A 140 12.66 9.58 6.56
CA ALA A 140 13.32 8.70 7.53
C ALA A 140 12.75 7.27 7.56
N LEU A 141 11.50 7.05 7.13
CA LEU A 141 10.92 5.71 6.96
C LEU A 141 11.52 4.94 5.77
N LEU A 142 12.26 5.62 4.90
CA LEU A 142 12.85 5.07 3.67
C LEU A 142 14.37 5.08 3.75
N ASP A 143 14.95 5.08 4.97
CA ASP A 143 16.39 5.04 5.16
C ASP A 143 17.02 3.81 4.47
N GLY A 144 18.28 3.94 4.07
CA GLY A 144 19.01 2.88 3.39
C GLY A 144 18.72 2.79 1.89
N LEU A 145 17.75 3.55 1.38
CA LEU A 145 17.46 3.66 -0.04
C LEU A 145 18.09 4.92 -0.64
N THR A 146 18.45 4.85 -1.92
CA THR A 146 18.96 6.01 -2.67
C THR A 146 17.85 6.62 -3.52
N PRO A 147 17.41 7.86 -3.26
CA PRO A 147 16.45 8.54 -4.13
C PRO A 147 17.00 8.76 -5.53
N LEU A 148 16.18 8.50 -6.56
CA LEU A 148 16.48 8.95 -7.92
C LEU A 148 16.19 10.44 -8.06
N ASP A 149 16.77 11.11 -9.06
CA ASP A 149 16.44 12.52 -9.32
C ASP A 149 14.95 12.72 -9.69
N PRO A 150 14.27 13.77 -9.19
CA PRO A 150 14.77 14.88 -8.33
C PRO A 150 14.81 14.64 -6.80
N GLY A 151 14.69 13.41 -6.30
CA GLY A 151 14.65 13.08 -4.86
C GLY A 151 13.25 12.65 -4.39
N LEU A 152 12.84 13.09 -3.20
CA LEU A 152 11.43 13.06 -2.83
C LEU A 152 10.92 14.49 -2.88
N VAL A 153 9.77 14.70 -3.51
CA VAL A 153 9.19 16.01 -3.78
C VAL A 153 7.67 15.94 -3.67
N ASN A 154 6.99 17.09 -3.77
CA ASN A 154 5.55 17.09 -3.98
C ASN A 154 5.22 16.26 -5.23
N LEU A 155 4.31 15.28 -5.14
CA LEU A 155 4.03 14.30 -6.18
C LEU A 155 3.80 14.95 -7.56
N LYS A 156 3.14 16.11 -7.60
CA LYS A 156 2.86 16.85 -8.86
C LYS A 156 4.14 17.31 -9.60
N GLU A 157 5.28 17.36 -8.92
CA GLU A 157 6.57 17.81 -9.44
C GLU A 157 7.46 16.63 -9.87
N TRP A 158 7.05 15.40 -9.56
CA TRP A 158 7.80 14.20 -9.89
C TRP A 158 7.66 13.84 -11.38
N ARG A 159 8.64 14.25 -12.19
CA ARG A 159 8.76 13.99 -13.65
C ARG A 159 7.41 14.08 -14.39
N PRO A 160 6.74 15.25 -14.39
CA PRO A 160 5.42 15.39 -15.01
C PRO A 160 5.48 15.00 -16.50
N ASP A 161 4.51 14.20 -16.94
CA ASP A 161 4.38 13.78 -18.34
C ASP A 161 3.40 14.70 -19.08
N PRO A 162 3.85 15.51 -20.06
CA PRO A 162 2.96 16.36 -20.86
C PRO A 162 1.91 15.58 -21.66
N ALA A 163 2.15 14.29 -21.92
CA ALA A 163 1.24 13.40 -22.63
C ALA A 163 0.27 12.66 -21.68
N GLN A 164 0.34 12.91 -20.37
CA GLN A 164 -0.52 12.25 -19.40
C GLN A 164 -2.01 12.51 -19.71
N PRO A 165 -2.84 11.46 -19.81
CA PRO A 165 -4.27 11.64 -20.03
C PRO A 165 -4.92 12.50 -18.96
N GLN A 166 -5.78 13.42 -19.37
CA GLN A 166 -6.55 14.24 -18.44
C GLN A 166 -7.54 13.36 -17.68
N LEU A 167 -7.62 13.57 -16.37
CA LEU A 167 -8.65 12.95 -15.55
C LEU A 167 -10.03 13.51 -15.92
N PRO A 168 -11.11 12.73 -15.75
CA PRO A 168 -12.47 13.25 -15.88
C PRO A 168 -12.70 14.44 -14.94
N SER A 169 -13.59 15.35 -15.33
CA SER A 169 -14.00 16.45 -14.45
C SER A 169 -14.59 15.93 -13.16
N VAL A 170 -14.23 16.55 -12.04
CA VAL A 170 -14.82 16.24 -10.73
C VAL A 170 -16.32 16.56 -10.69
N ASP A 171 -17.03 15.90 -9.78
CA ASP A 171 -18.43 16.20 -9.48
C ASP A 171 -18.63 17.70 -9.19
N PRO A 172 -19.72 18.35 -9.66
CA PRO A 172 -19.98 19.76 -9.38
C PRO A 172 -19.89 20.15 -7.90
N ALA A 173 -20.26 19.26 -6.98
CA ALA A 173 -20.17 19.50 -5.55
C ALA A 173 -18.71 19.58 -5.05
N LEU A 174 -17.76 18.99 -5.77
CA LEU A 174 -16.34 18.97 -5.42
C LEU A 174 -15.55 20.11 -6.07
N LYS A 175 -16.08 20.75 -7.12
CA LYS A 175 -15.40 21.84 -7.84
C LYS A 175 -14.84 22.96 -6.95
N PRO A 176 -15.50 23.41 -5.86
CA PRO A 176 -14.93 24.45 -4.99
C PRO A 176 -13.61 24.07 -4.31
N PHE A 177 -13.30 22.77 -4.24
CA PHE A 177 -12.11 22.21 -3.59
C PHE A 177 -10.98 21.85 -4.58
N GLU A 178 -11.26 21.85 -5.88
CA GLU A 178 -10.26 21.53 -6.91
C GLU A 178 -9.08 22.53 -6.86
N GLY A 179 -7.84 22.02 -6.93
CA GLY A 179 -6.63 22.84 -6.87
C GLY A 179 -6.27 23.42 -5.50
N ARG A 180 -7.10 23.24 -4.46
CA ARG A 180 -6.87 23.83 -3.11
C ARG A 180 -5.62 23.32 -2.38
N ALA A 181 -5.05 22.19 -2.83
CA ALA A 181 -3.76 21.72 -2.34
C ALA A 181 -2.62 22.68 -2.71
N GLN A 182 -2.77 23.49 -3.75
CA GLN A 182 -1.75 24.47 -4.15
C GLN A 182 -1.60 25.57 -3.09
N GLY A 183 -0.38 25.74 -2.58
CA GLY A 183 -0.09 26.67 -1.48
C GLY A 183 -0.58 26.18 -0.12
N SER A 184 -1.03 24.93 -0.04
CA SER A 184 -1.34 24.25 1.21
C SER A 184 -0.13 23.44 1.65
N ASN A 185 0.23 23.52 2.94
CA ASN A 185 1.29 22.70 3.52
C ASN A 185 0.89 21.21 3.64
N LEU A 186 -0.26 20.78 3.09
CA LEU A 186 -0.74 19.38 3.08
C LEU A 186 -0.80 18.87 1.63
N TYR A 187 -0.02 17.84 1.32
CA TYR A 187 0.14 17.34 -0.04
C TYR A 187 0.67 15.90 -0.06
N GLU A 188 0.58 15.23 -1.21
CA GLU A 188 1.23 13.94 -1.41
C GLU A 188 2.72 14.19 -1.71
N TYR A 189 3.59 13.62 -0.89
CA TYR A 189 5.04 13.66 -1.06
C TYR A 189 5.54 12.29 -1.51
N SER A 190 6.39 12.26 -2.54
CA SER A 190 6.70 11.03 -3.27
C SER A 190 8.04 11.09 -3.98
N GLY A 191 8.58 9.90 -4.26
CA GLY A 191 9.73 9.71 -5.15
C GLY A 191 9.90 8.23 -5.51
N VAL A 192 10.87 7.96 -6.37
CA VAL A 192 11.36 6.60 -6.64
C VAL A 192 12.74 6.47 -6.05
N LEU A 193 12.95 5.43 -5.26
CA LEU A 193 14.23 5.11 -4.64
C LEU A 193 14.73 3.76 -5.11
N MET A 194 16.03 3.53 -5.05
CA MET A 194 16.67 2.27 -5.42
C MET A 194 17.40 1.63 -4.24
N LEU A 195 17.39 0.29 -4.23
CA LEU A 195 18.17 -0.59 -3.36
C LEU A 195 19.56 -0.88 -3.93
#